data_AF-A0A4Q0LMU3-F1
#
_entry.id   AF-A0A4Q0LMU3-F1
#
_cell.length_a   1.000
_cell.length_b   1.000
_cell.length_c   1.000
_cell.angle_alpha   90.00
_cell.angle_beta   90.00
_cell.angle_gamma   90.00
#
_symmetry.space_group_name_H-M   'P 1'
#
loop_
_entity.id
_entity.type
_entity.pdbx_description
1 polymer ?
#
loop_
_entity_poly.entity_id
_entity_poly.type
_entity_poly.pdbx_seq_one_letter_code
_entity_poly.pdbx_strand_id
1 'polypeptide(L)'
;LENAHPSNYYLLGDEGYLGKELHQQLKQMGYELWTPYRKNMTGAKKHNDHQLMAIRRTIESDFSLLIYYNAENNRARSLIGFQSRLEIAILAYNLAYCLERFN
;
A
#
# COMPACT_ATOMS: atom_id res chain seq x y z
N LEU A 1 -14.37 -9.54 21.20
CA LEU A 1 -13.55 -8.61 20.41
C LEU A 1 -14.10 -8.63 19.01
N GLU A 2 -15.04 -7.74 18.73
CA GLU A 2 -15.62 -7.59 17.38
C GLU A 2 -14.50 -7.18 16.44
N ASN A 3 -14.29 -7.98 15.40
CA ASN A 3 -13.30 -7.69 14.38
C ASN A 3 -13.75 -6.44 13.64
N ALA A 4 -12.99 -5.35 13.77
CA ALA A 4 -13.10 -4.13 12.99
C ALA A 4 -12.65 -4.37 11.53
N HIS A 5 -13.22 -5.38 10.87
CA HIS A 5 -13.04 -5.58 9.44
C HIS A 5 -14.14 -4.78 8.72
N PRO A 6 -13.77 -3.87 7.81
CA PRO A 6 -14.75 -3.19 6.97
C PRO A 6 -15.63 -4.23 6.25
N SER A 7 -16.91 -3.92 6.07
CA SER A 7 -17.91 -4.82 5.48
C SER A 7 -17.60 -5.24 4.04
N ASN A 8 -16.70 -4.52 3.36
CA ASN A 8 -16.16 -4.86 2.05
C ASN A 8 -14.64 -5.09 2.17
N TYR A 9 -14.10 -6.06 1.41
CA TYR A 9 -12.66 -6.20 1.23
C TYR A 9 -12.14 -5.03 0.39
N TYR A 10 -11.81 -3.92 1.06
CA TYR A 10 -11.23 -2.76 0.40
C TYR A 10 -9.83 -3.07 -0.09
N LEU A 11 -9.62 -2.94 -1.39
CA LEU A 11 -8.29 -2.89 -1.97
C LEU A 11 -7.86 -1.43 -1.99
N LEU A 12 -6.84 -1.09 -1.20
CA LEU A 12 -6.22 0.23 -1.24
C LEU A 12 -5.32 0.28 -2.47
N GLY A 13 -5.59 1.23 -3.35
CA GLY A 13 -4.79 1.41 -4.56
C GLY A 13 -4.70 2.86 -4.99
N ASP A 14 -3.83 3.10 -5.94
CA ASP A 14 -3.81 4.35 -6.69
C ASP A 14 -4.54 4.13 -8.03
N GLU A 15 -5.58 4.91 -8.26
CA GLU A 15 -6.48 4.77 -9.41
C GLU A 15 -5.72 4.92 -10.73
N GLY A 16 -4.68 5.75 -10.74
CA GLY A 16 -3.87 6.03 -11.92
C GLY A 16 -3.15 4.82 -12.50
N TYR A 17 -2.99 3.75 -11.73
CA TYR A 17 -2.22 2.56 -12.13
C TYR A 17 -3.10 1.34 -12.47
N LEU A 18 -4.43 1.46 -12.36
CA LEU A 18 -5.34 0.35 -12.59
C LEU A 18 -6.09 0.50 -13.91
N GLY A 19 -5.93 -0.49 -14.80
CA GLY A 19 -6.70 -0.58 -16.04
C GLY A 19 -8.18 -0.83 -15.76
N LYS A 20 -9.05 -0.34 -16.67
CA LYS A 20 -10.51 -0.53 -16.58
C LYS A 20 -10.91 -2.00 -16.48
N GLU A 21 -10.19 -2.87 -17.19
CA GLU A 21 -10.42 -4.33 -17.17
C GLU A 21 -10.14 -4.93 -15.79
N LEU A 22 -8.98 -4.62 -15.20
CA LEU A 22 -8.59 -5.10 -13.88
C LEU A 22 -9.55 -4.59 -12.80
N HIS A 23 -9.98 -3.33 -12.88
CA HIS A 23 -11.01 -2.80 -11.98
C HIS A 23 -12.32 -3.60 -12.05
N GLN A 24 -12.77 -3.93 -13.25
CA GLN A 24 -13.99 -4.71 -13.44
C GLN A 24 -13.85 -6.14 -12.90
N GLN A 25 -12.69 -6.79 -13.11
CA GLN A 25 -12.41 -8.12 -12.58
C GLN A 25 -12.39 -8.12 -11.05
N LEU A 26 -11.71 -7.15 -10.42
CA LEU A 26 -11.68 -7.01 -8.96
C LEU A 26 -13.10 -6.85 -8.38
N LYS A 27 -13.93 -6.04 -9.03
CA LYS A 27 -15.33 -5.85 -8.65
C LYS A 27 -16.15 -7.13 -8.77
N GLN A 28 -15.93 -7.93 -9.83
CA GLN A 28 -16.58 -9.24 -9.99
C GLN A 28 -16.16 -10.24 -8.89
N MET A 29 -14.93 -10.11 -8.40
CA MET A 29 -14.39 -10.91 -7.28
C MET A 29 -14.87 -10.42 -5.90
N GLY A 30 -15.64 -9.33 -5.84
CA GLY A 30 -16.15 -8.76 -4.59
C GLY A 30 -15.19 -7.78 -3.89
N TYR A 31 -14.09 -7.40 -4.56
CA TYR A 31 -13.20 -6.35 -4.05
C TYR A 31 -13.68 -4.97 -4.46
N GLU A 32 -13.68 -4.05 -3.51
CA GLU A 32 -13.93 -2.64 -3.78
C GLU A 32 -12.59 -1.89 -3.78
N LEU A 33 -12.18 -1.42 -4.95
CA LEU A 33 -11.03 -0.53 -5.03
C LEU A 33 -11.40 0.81 -4.40
N TRP A 34 -10.70 1.17 -3.33
CA TRP A 34 -10.87 2.46 -2.69
C TRP A 34 -9.71 3.37 -3.02
N THR A 35 -10.04 4.51 -3.61
CA THR A 35 -9.12 5.61 -3.92
C THR A 35 -9.62 6.87 -3.20
N PRO A 36 -8.75 7.60 -2.49
CA PRO A 36 -9.19 8.77 -1.75
C PRO A 36 -9.51 9.92 -2.70
N TYR A 37 -10.59 10.62 -2.40
CA TYR A 37 -10.97 11.82 -3.13
C TYR A 37 -10.07 12.98 -2.74
N ARG A 38 -9.72 13.81 -3.72
CA ARG A 38 -9.04 15.09 -3.46
C ARG A 38 -9.95 15.99 -2.62
N LYS A 39 -9.35 16.82 -1.76
CA LYS A 39 -10.08 17.68 -0.79
C LYS A 39 -11.13 18.59 -1.45
N ASN A 40 -10.93 18.96 -2.71
CA ASN A 40 -11.81 19.82 -3.49
C ASN A 40 -12.89 19.07 -4.28
N MET A 41 -12.94 17.73 -4.22
CA MET A 41 -13.99 16.95 -4.88
C MET A 41 -15.28 16.96 -4.07
N THR A 42 -16.41 17.05 -4.76
CA THR A 42 -17.74 16.97 -4.16
C THR A 42 -17.90 15.63 -3.44
N GLY A 43 -18.33 15.66 -2.18
CA GLY A 43 -18.53 14.44 -1.38
C GLY A 43 -17.28 13.87 -0.71
N ALA A 44 -16.09 14.49 -0.88
CA ALA A 44 -14.83 13.97 -0.32
C ALA A 44 -14.88 13.68 1.19
N LYS A 45 -15.57 14.52 1.99
CA LYS A 45 -15.71 14.29 3.44
C LYS A 45 -16.50 13.03 3.79
N LYS A 46 -17.40 12.57 2.91
CA LYS A 46 -18.23 11.37 3.12
C LYS A 46 -17.54 10.12 2.55
N HIS A 47 -16.84 10.26 1.43
CA HIS A 47 -16.12 9.18 0.76
C HIS A 47 -14.80 8.82 1.45
N ASN A 48 -14.07 9.83 1.95
CA ASN A 48 -12.79 9.62 2.58
C ASN A 48 -12.98 9.09 4.01
N ASP A 49 -12.91 7.77 4.14
CA ASP A 49 -12.88 7.12 5.44
C ASP A 49 -11.56 7.39 6.17
N HIS A 50 -11.65 7.78 7.44
CA HIS A 50 -10.48 8.15 8.24
C HIS A 50 -9.55 6.97 8.53
N GLN A 51 -10.10 5.76 8.74
CA GLN A 51 -9.31 4.56 9.00
C GLN A 51 -8.58 4.12 7.74
N LEU A 52 -9.26 4.08 6.58
CA LEU A 52 -8.62 3.78 5.29
C LEU A 52 -7.53 4.81 4.95
N MET A 53 -7.75 6.08 5.28
CA MET A 53 -6.72 7.11 5.10
C MET A 53 -5.53 6.96 6.04
N ALA A 54 -5.72 6.44 7.24
CA ALA A 54 -4.63 6.15 8.17
C ALA A 54 -3.78 4.98 7.65
N ILE A 55 -4.43 3.88 7.23
CA ILE A 55 -3.75 2.71 6.65
C ILE A 55 -2.96 3.11 5.39
N ARG A 56 -3.56 3.88 4.48
CA ARG A 56 -2.87 4.36 3.28
C ARG A 56 -1.62 5.17 3.62
N ARG A 57 -1.70 6.08 4.58
CA ARG A 57 -0.56 6.88 5.02
C ARG A 57 0.56 6.04 5.62
N THR A 58 0.23 4.96 6.33
CA THR A 58 1.22 4.00 6.82
C THR A 58 1.94 3.33 5.65
N ILE A 59 1.20 2.82 4.66
CA ILE A 59 1.79 2.20 3.46
C ILE A 59 2.70 3.19 2.70
N GLU A 60 2.25 4.43 2.49
CA GLU A 60 3.04 5.47 1.82
C GLU A 60 4.33 5.81 2.60
N SER A 61 4.23 5.82 3.92
CA SER A 61 5.38 6.07 4.81
C SER A 61 6.37 4.90 4.77
N ASP A 62 5.89 3.67 4.79
CA ASP A 62 6.71 2.46 4.66
C ASP A 62 7.46 2.44 3.31
N PHE A 63 6.77 2.76 2.20
CA PHE A 63 7.43 2.89 0.89
C PHE A 63 8.50 3.98 0.87
N SER A 64 8.24 5.12 1.52
CA SER A 64 9.23 6.20 1.63
C SER A 64 10.48 5.75 2.39
N LEU A 65 10.33 4.91 3.42
CA LEU A 65 11.45 4.32 4.15
C LEU A 65 12.21 3.29 3.30
N LEU A 66 11.55 2.52 2.44
CA LEU A 66 12.25 1.60 1.54
C LEU A 66 13.20 2.31 0.56
N ILE A 67 12.97 3.60 0.26
CA ILE A 67 13.92 4.43 -0.49
C ILE A 67 15.25 4.56 0.28
N TYR A 68 15.21 4.73 1.61
CA TYR A 68 16.40 4.75 2.46
C TYR A 68 17.18 3.43 2.39
N TYR A 69 16.48 2.30 2.25
CA TYR A 69 17.07 0.98 2.01
C TYR A 69 17.47 0.74 0.56
N ASN A 70 17.52 1.79 -0.27
CA ASN A 70 17.97 1.75 -1.66
C ASN A 70 17.13 0.80 -2.55
N ALA A 71 15.84 0.62 -2.22
CA ALA A 71 14.92 -0.21 -3.00
C ALA A 71 14.70 0.35 -4.42
N GLU A 72 14.59 1.68 -4.56
CA GLU A 72 14.38 2.35 -5.85
C GLU A 72 15.65 2.33 -6.73
N ASN A 73 16.82 2.45 -6.13
CA ASN A 73 18.12 2.46 -6.81
C ASN A 73 18.71 1.04 -6.97
N ASN A 74 17.84 0.06 -7.25
CA ASN A 74 18.24 -1.32 -7.46
C ASN A 74 18.83 -1.54 -8.86
N ARG A 75 20.16 -1.51 -8.95
CA ARG A 75 20.92 -1.65 -10.21
C ARG A 75 21.34 -3.09 -10.53
N ALA A 76 20.61 -4.09 -10.03
CA ALA A 76 20.90 -5.48 -10.37
C ALA A 76 20.77 -5.72 -11.89
N ARG A 77 21.65 -6.56 -12.45
CA ARG A 77 21.70 -6.87 -13.89
C ARG A 77 20.93 -8.15 -14.27
N SER A 78 20.20 -8.73 -13.33
CA SER A 78 19.35 -9.89 -13.53
C SER A 78 18.05 -9.74 -12.73
N LEU A 79 16.98 -10.39 -13.18
CA LEU A 79 15.69 -10.38 -12.47
C LEU A 79 15.84 -10.97 -11.06
N ILE A 80 16.56 -12.08 -10.92
CA ILE A 80 16.83 -12.71 -9.63
C ILE A 80 17.58 -11.76 -8.71
N GLY A 81 18.64 -11.11 -9.20
CA GLY A 81 19.39 -10.15 -8.41
C GLY A 81 18.57 -8.93 -8.01
N PHE A 82 17.67 -8.48 -8.89
CA PHE A 82 16.75 -7.39 -8.59
C PHE A 82 15.80 -7.81 -7.46
N GLN A 83 15.14 -8.95 -7.60
CA GLN A 83 14.24 -9.50 -6.59
C GLN A 83 14.96 -9.68 -5.25
N SER A 84 16.11 -10.34 -5.21
CA SER A 84 16.85 -10.57 -3.96
C SER A 84 17.24 -9.26 -3.27
N ARG A 85 17.65 -8.23 -4.01
CA ARG A 85 17.98 -6.91 -3.42
C ARG A 85 16.76 -6.20 -2.86
N LEU A 86 15.61 -6.34 -3.51
CA LEU A 86 14.34 -5.79 -3.01
C LEU A 86 13.89 -6.53 -1.74
N GLU A 87 13.97 -7.85 -1.72
CA GLU A 87 13.65 -8.68 -0.55
C GLU A 87 14.55 -8.34 0.64
N ILE A 88 15.86 -8.14 0.41
CA ILE A 88 16.79 -7.71 1.46
C ILE A 88 16.42 -6.33 2.01
N ALA A 89 16.05 -5.37 1.16
CA ALA A 89 15.64 -4.04 1.60
C ALA A 89 14.39 -4.11 2.50
N ILE A 90 13.38 -4.90 2.11
CA ILE A 90 12.17 -5.13 2.90
C ILE A 90 12.48 -5.85 4.21
N LEU A 91 13.34 -6.88 4.17
CA LEU A 91 13.73 -7.62 5.37
C LEU A 91 14.48 -6.73 6.37
N ALA A 92 15.44 -5.92 5.89
CA ALA A 92 16.20 -5.01 6.74
C ALA A 92 15.28 -3.99 7.43
N TYR A 93 14.32 -3.43 6.69
CA TYR A 93 13.30 -2.56 7.26
C TYR A 93 12.49 -3.25 8.37
N ASN A 94 11.95 -4.44 8.10
CA ASN A 94 11.14 -5.18 9.06
C ASN A 94 11.95 -5.55 10.32
N LEU A 95 13.23 -5.90 10.17
CA LEU A 95 14.10 -6.19 11.32
C LEU A 95 14.34 -4.94 12.17
N ALA A 96 14.65 -3.80 11.55
CA ALA A 96 14.83 -2.53 12.27
C ALA A 96 13.55 -2.14 13.02
N TYR A 97 12.39 -2.22 12.37
CA TYR A 97 11.10 -1.96 12.99
C TYR A 97 10.85 -2.87 14.21
N CYS A 98 11.09 -4.18 14.08
CA CYS A 98 10.93 -5.10 15.20
C CYS A 98 11.86 -4.77 16.38
N LEU A 99 13.11 -4.40 16.10
CA LEU A 99 14.07 -4.02 17.14
C LEU A 99 13.67 -2.71 17.83
N GLU A 100 13.18 -1.71 17.10
CA GLU A 100 12.74 -0.44 17.70
C GLU A 100 11.44 -0.57 18.49
N ARG A 101 10.56 -1.50 18.09
CA ARG A 101 9.22 -1.64 18.65
C ARG A 101 9.14 -2.60 19.83
N PHE A 102 10.03 -3.59 19.89
CA PHE A 102 10.00 -4.67 20.89
C PHE A 102 11.24 -4.71 21.80
N ASN A 103 12.13 -3.73 21.72
CA ASN A 103 13.06 -3.38 22.80
C ASN A 103 12.40 -2.38 23.77
#